data_AF-A0A6G3ZS50-F1
#
_entry.id   AF-A0A6G3ZS50-F1
#
_cell.length_a   1.000
_cell.length_b   1.000
_cell.length_c   1.000
_cell.angle_alpha   90.00
_cell.angle_beta   90.00
_cell.angle_gamma   90.00
#
_symmetry.space_group_name_H-M   'P 1'
#
loop_
_entity.id
_entity.type
_entity.pdbx_description
1 polymer ?
#
loop_
_entity_poly.entity_id
_entity_poly.type
_entity_poly.pdbx_seq_one_letter_code
_entity_poly.pdbx_strand_id
1 'polypeptide(L)'
;MSGSKSLPTAVEALDDKAKEHKQAQNTKYHVSVARSNISEINSEFDELATRLRDLKYYKTVLEEAFGGSAPTMTAGAVQAIENATGVTQDDLLENVQSDDVGENEVETHLKQIRSAKKQVKSVIQTIENQLESERSAWTTKVEAAEELQKILGGQNADFSRTLNHMHSLLTRELMDTSGSASNFVSEWENATSDWEKHQSLQSFDDFQEKHDLSDDTIEDVKTLSKSQKLTLADVSMETLEEMKRVDEFESAVELSL
;
A
#
# COMPACT_ATOMS: atom_id res chain seq x y z
N MET A 1 -59.94 -16.56 56.27
CA MET A 1 -59.74 -15.24 56.90
C MET A 1 -58.55 -14.58 56.22
N SER A 2 -58.78 -13.45 55.54
CA SER A 2 -57.72 -12.67 54.90
C SER A 2 -56.89 -11.99 55.98
N GLY A 3 -55.64 -12.44 56.18
CA GLY A 3 -54.69 -11.74 57.03
C GLY A 3 -54.34 -10.42 56.37
N SER A 4 -54.91 -9.30 56.86
CA SER A 4 -54.47 -7.99 56.46
C SER A 4 -53.03 -7.82 56.96
N LYS A 5 -52.06 -7.79 56.02
CA LYS A 5 -50.73 -7.27 56.33
C LYS A 5 -50.93 -5.85 56.86
N SER A 6 -50.33 -5.54 58.01
CA SER A 6 -50.37 -4.19 58.55
C SER A 6 -49.76 -3.24 57.52
N LEU A 7 -50.33 -2.04 57.40
CA LEU A 7 -49.85 -0.98 56.50
C LEU A 7 -48.32 -0.78 56.55
N PRO A 8 -47.66 -0.82 57.74
CA PRO A 8 -46.20 -0.72 57.83
C PRO A 8 -45.45 -1.83 57.08
N THR A 9 -45.86 -3.09 57.20
CA THR A 9 -45.21 -4.23 56.51
C THR A 9 -45.41 -4.18 54.99
N ALA A 10 -46.53 -3.62 54.53
CA ALA A 10 -46.76 -3.41 53.10
C ALA A 10 -45.89 -2.28 52.53
N VAL A 11 -45.59 -1.24 53.33
CA VAL A 11 -44.70 -0.14 52.95
C VAL A 11 -43.24 -0.57 52.90
N GLU A 12 -42.76 -1.35 53.88
CA GLU A 12 -41.40 -1.93 53.83
C GLU A 12 -41.20 -2.81 52.60
N ALA A 13 -42.15 -3.70 52.28
CA ALA A 13 -42.07 -4.54 51.09
C ALA A 13 -42.11 -3.74 49.77
N LEU A 14 -42.78 -2.58 49.76
CA LEU A 14 -42.76 -1.67 48.61
C LEU A 14 -41.46 -0.88 48.51
N ASP A 15 -40.86 -0.49 49.64
CA ASP A 15 -39.55 0.17 49.68
C ASP A 15 -38.44 -0.77 49.20
N ASP A 16 -38.46 -2.03 49.66
CA ASP A 16 -37.53 -3.07 49.19
C ASP A 16 -37.71 -3.35 47.70
N LYS A 17 -38.95 -3.48 47.23
CA LYS A 17 -39.23 -3.67 45.80
C LYS A 17 -38.85 -2.45 44.95
N ALA A 18 -38.98 -1.24 45.48
CA ALA A 18 -38.55 -0.02 44.82
C ALA A 18 -37.02 0.06 44.74
N LYS A 19 -36.30 -0.36 45.79
CA LYS A 19 -34.84 -0.48 45.81
C LYS A 19 -34.34 -1.51 44.80
N GLU A 20 -34.92 -2.71 44.79
CA GLU A 20 -34.60 -3.76 43.81
C GLU A 20 -34.87 -3.28 42.37
N HIS A 21 -36.00 -2.62 42.13
CA HIS A 21 -36.33 -2.08 40.81
C HIS A 21 -35.35 -0.98 40.38
N LYS A 22 -34.96 -0.08 41.29
CA LYS A 22 -33.97 0.96 41.03
C LYS A 22 -32.59 0.35 40.73
N GLN A 23 -32.16 -0.66 41.50
CA GLN A 23 -30.92 -1.39 41.25
C GLN A 23 -30.95 -2.13 39.91
N ALA A 24 -32.06 -2.77 39.57
CA ALA A 24 -32.22 -3.45 38.28
C ALA A 24 -32.21 -2.46 37.09
N GLN A 25 -32.82 -1.28 37.25
CA GLN A 25 -32.78 -0.22 36.22
C GLN A 25 -31.36 0.36 36.07
N ASN A 26 -30.66 0.65 37.17
CA ASN A 26 -29.28 1.09 37.14
C ASN A 26 -28.39 0.04 36.47
N THR A 27 -28.49 -1.23 36.88
CA THR A 27 -27.74 -2.33 36.27
C THR A 27 -28.00 -2.43 34.76
N LYS A 28 -29.26 -2.33 34.32
CA LYS A 28 -29.60 -2.33 32.89
C LYS A 28 -28.97 -1.15 32.14
N TYR A 29 -28.94 0.03 32.76
CA TYR A 29 -28.29 1.21 32.20
C TYR A 29 -26.77 0.99 32.03
N HIS A 30 -26.07 0.57 33.10
CA HIS A 30 -24.63 0.29 33.03
C HIS A 30 -24.29 -0.81 32.02
N VAL A 31 -25.09 -1.87 31.92
CA VAL A 31 -24.92 -2.92 30.89
C VAL A 31 -25.10 -2.35 29.48
N SER A 32 -26.04 -1.43 29.27
CA SER A 32 -26.24 -0.78 27.97
C SER A 32 -25.04 0.08 27.59
N VAL A 33 -24.50 0.86 28.53
CA VAL A 33 -23.31 1.69 28.33
C VAL A 33 -22.09 0.82 28.02
N ALA A 34 -21.85 -0.23 28.82
CA ALA A 34 -20.74 -1.16 28.60
C ALA A 34 -20.82 -1.83 27.22
N ARG A 35 -22.02 -2.24 26.78
CA ARG A 35 -22.22 -2.79 25.42
C ARG A 35 -21.89 -1.80 24.33
N SER A 36 -22.29 -0.53 24.50
CA SER A 36 -21.96 0.54 23.55
C SER A 36 -20.45 0.75 23.46
N ASN A 37 -19.78 0.85 24.61
CA ASN A 37 -18.34 1.06 24.70
C ASN A 37 -17.54 -0.10 24.08
N ILE A 38 -17.92 -1.34 24.37
CA ILE A 38 -17.30 -2.53 23.77
C ILE A 38 -17.48 -2.52 22.25
N SER A 39 -18.67 -2.16 21.76
CA SER A 39 -18.93 -2.06 20.32
C SER A 39 -18.05 -1.01 19.65
N GLU A 40 -17.86 0.15 20.28
CA GLU A 40 -17.01 1.22 19.77
C GLU A 40 -15.53 0.81 19.74
N ILE A 41 -15.03 0.22 20.83
CA ILE A 41 -13.66 -0.28 20.93
C ILE A 41 -13.39 -1.35 19.86
N ASN A 42 -14.31 -2.30 19.67
CA ASN A 42 -14.15 -3.33 18.64
C ASN A 42 -14.08 -2.74 17.24
N SER A 43 -14.94 -1.76 16.93
CA SER A 43 -14.89 -1.06 15.65
C SER A 43 -13.54 -0.34 15.44
N GLU A 44 -13.02 0.30 16.49
CA GLU A 44 -11.74 1.00 16.43
C GLU A 44 -10.56 0.01 16.25
N PHE A 45 -10.62 -1.17 16.88
CA PHE A 45 -9.65 -2.23 16.68
C PHE A 45 -9.72 -2.87 15.29
N ASP A 46 -10.91 -3.09 14.73
CA ASP A 46 -11.08 -3.62 13.37
C ASP A 46 -10.47 -2.68 12.32
N GLU A 47 -10.66 -1.36 12.50
CA GLU A 47 -10.01 -0.36 11.67
C GLU A 47 -8.48 -0.34 11.86
N LEU A 48 -7.99 -0.46 13.10
CA LEU A 48 -6.56 -0.53 13.37
C LEU A 48 -5.93 -1.79 12.75
N ALA A 49 -6.59 -2.93 12.86
CA ALA A 49 -6.16 -4.20 12.27
C ALA A 49 -6.08 -4.11 10.74
N THR A 50 -7.03 -3.44 10.11
CA THR A 50 -7.01 -3.17 8.67
C THR A 50 -5.81 -2.31 8.29
N ARG A 51 -5.56 -1.20 9.01
CA ARG A 51 -4.38 -0.35 8.77
C ARG A 51 -3.07 -1.09 9.00
N LEU A 52 -3.02 -1.97 9.98
CA LEU A 52 -1.83 -2.79 10.24
C LEU A 52 -1.55 -3.77 9.11
N ARG A 53 -2.60 -4.32 8.48
CA ARG A 53 -2.48 -5.14 7.27
C ARG A 53 -1.88 -4.33 6.12
N ASP A 54 -2.41 -3.14 5.87
CA ASP A 54 -1.89 -2.24 4.81
C ASP A 54 -0.44 -1.83 5.08
N LEU A 55 -0.13 -1.44 6.33
CA LEU A 55 1.24 -1.11 6.75
C LEU A 55 2.19 -2.28 6.50
N LYS A 56 1.80 -3.50 6.88
CA LYS A 56 2.61 -4.70 6.65
C LYS A 56 2.82 -4.93 5.16
N TYR A 57 1.77 -4.78 4.35
CA TYR A 57 1.86 -4.92 2.90
C TYR A 57 2.89 -3.95 2.32
N TYR A 58 2.69 -2.65 2.51
CA TYR A 58 3.54 -1.62 1.92
C TYR A 58 4.98 -1.67 2.43
N LYS A 59 5.18 -1.96 3.72
CA LYS A 59 6.53 -2.13 4.29
C LYS A 59 7.27 -3.28 3.61
N THR A 60 6.60 -4.42 3.43
CA THR A 60 7.19 -5.60 2.79
C THR A 60 7.56 -5.29 1.34
N VAL A 61 6.64 -4.67 0.58
CA VAL A 61 6.90 -4.28 -0.80
C VAL A 61 8.08 -3.29 -0.89
N LEU A 62 8.11 -2.26 -0.04
CA LEU A 62 9.20 -1.28 -0.04
C LEU A 62 10.56 -1.93 0.25
N GLU A 63 10.64 -2.78 1.28
CA GLU A 63 11.91 -3.37 1.73
C GLU A 63 12.38 -4.51 0.80
N GLU A 64 11.48 -5.40 0.40
CA GLU A 64 11.84 -6.63 -0.32
C GLU A 64 11.85 -6.43 -1.85
N ALA A 65 10.89 -5.68 -2.42
CA ALA A 65 10.85 -5.47 -3.87
C ALA A 65 11.74 -4.31 -4.33
N PHE A 66 11.85 -3.24 -3.54
CA PHE A 66 12.57 -2.03 -3.91
C PHE A 66 13.84 -1.77 -3.09
N GLY A 67 14.17 -2.62 -2.11
CA GLY A 67 15.37 -2.44 -1.27
C GLY A 67 15.34 -1.17 -0.40
N GLY A 68 14.15 -0.60 -0.19
CA GLY A 68 13.95 0.58 0.63
C GLY A 68 14.07 0.28 2.12
N SER A 69 13.87 1.30 2.96
CA SER A 69 13.91 1.18 4.41
C SER A 69 12.64 1.73 5.04
N ALA A 70 12.09 1.01 6.01
CA ALA A 70 10.94 1.48 6.77
C ALA A 70 11.22 2.86 7.42
N PRO A 71 10.23 3.77 7.45
CA PRO A 71 10.37 5.06 8.11
C PRO A 71 10.74 4.91 9.59
N THR A 72 11.57 5.82 10.11
CA THR A 72 12.00 5.81 11.53
C THR A 72 10.83 5.88 12.52
N MET A 73 9.73 6.52 12.11
CA MET A 73 8.48 6.61 12.88
C MET A 73 7.75 5.27 13.06
N THR A 74 8.14 4.21 12.34
CA THR A 74 7.55 2.86 12.47
C THR A 74 7.66 2.33 13.89
N ALA A 75 8.79 2.52 14.56
CA ALA A 75 8.97 2.08 15.95
C ALA A 75 8.00 2.78 16.92
N GLY A 76 7.78 4.09 16.73
CA GLY A 76 6.81 4.85 17.52
C GLY A 76 5.37 4.38 17.30
N ALA A 77 5.01 4.06 16.05
CA ALA A 77 3.70 3.50 15.74
C ALA A 77 3.50 2.12 16.37
N VAL A 78 4.51 1.24 16.35
CA VAL A 78 4.47 -0.07 17.04
C VAL A 78 4.25 0.12 18.53
N GLN A 79 5.01 0.99 19.18
CA GLN A 79 4.85 1.27 20.61
C GLN A 79 3.46 1.83 20.93
N ALA A 80 2.90 2.68 20.06
CA ALA A 80 1.55 3.21 20.24
C ALA A 80 0.48 2.11 20.14
N ILE A 81 0.67 1.12 19.26
CA ILE A 81 -0.20 -0.06 19.16
C ILE A 81 -0.09 -0.91 20.42
N GLU A 82 1.12 -1.22 20.87
CA GLU A 82 1.34 -2.02 22.09
C GLU A 82 0.61 -1.41 23.29
N ASN A 83 0.76 -0.10 23.48
CA ASN A 83 0.04 0.65 24.52
C ASN A 83 -1.49 0.58 24.35
N ALA A 84 -2.00 0.62 23.13
CA ALA A 84 -3.43 0.58 22.85
C ALA A 84 -4.06 -0.82 22.98
N THR A 85 -3.25 -1.89 22.85
CA THR A 85 -3.70 -3.29 22.93
C THR A 85 -3.53 -3.93 24.31
N GLY A 86 -2.86 -3.27 25.25
CA GLY A 86 -2.59 -3.78 26.61
C GLY A 86 -3.79 -3.83 27.55
N VAL A 87 -5.00 -3.68 27.02
CA VAL A 87 -6.25 -3.49 27.75
C VAL A 87 -6.90 -4.85 28.01
N THR A 88 -7.29 -5.11 29.25
CA THR A 88 -7.96 -6.35 29.62
C THR A 88 -9.48 -6.21 29.65
N GLN A 89 -10.18 -7.35 29.54
CA GLN A 89 -11.63 -7.39 29.65
C GLN A 89 -12.10 -6.96 31.05
N ASP A 90 -11.24 -7.12 32.07
CA ASP A 90 -11.53 -6.71 33.45
C ASP A 90 -11.55 -5.17 33.58
N ASP A 91 -10.63 -4.46 32.91
CA ASP A 91 -10.60 -2.99 32.86
C ASP A 91 -11.88 -2.40 32.22
N LEU A 92 -12.49 -3.13 31.28
CA LEU A 92 -13.75 -2.72 30.64
C LEU A 92 -14.99 -3.00 31.51
N LEU A 93 -14.90 -3.99 32.42
CA LEU A 93 -16.00 -4.46 33.27
C LEU A 93 -16.02 -3.79 34.65
N GLU A 94 -14.91 -3.18 35.09
CA GLU A 94 -14.83 -2.43 36.34
C GLU A 94 -15.91 -1.33 36.42
N ASN A 95 -16.23 -0.73 35.27
CA ASN A 95 -17.29 0.28 35.09
C ASN A 95 -18.74 -0.23 35.29
N VAL A 96 -18.95 -1.54 35.32
CA VAL A 96 -20.25 -2.16 35.62
C VAL A 96 -20.43 -2.36 37.13
N GLN A 97 -19.33 -2.35 37.89
CA GLN A 97 -19.31 -2.63 39.33
C GLN A 97 -19.25 -1.37 40.20
N SER A 98 -18.86 -0.21 39.66
CA SER A 98 -18.83 1.08 40.37
C SER A 98 -20.10 1.92 40.12
N ASP A 99 -20.66 2.51 41.19
CA ASP A 99 -21.72 3.53 41.10
C ASP A 99 -21.22 4.85 40.45
N ASP A 100 -19.90 5.00 40.33
CA ASP A 100 -19.25 6.07 39.58
C ASP A 100 -19.05 5.56 38.15
N VAL A 101 -19.71 6.20 37.19
CA VAL A 101 -19.61 5.84 35.78
C VAL A 101 -18.16 6.11 35.36
N GLY A 102 -17.33 5.07 35.23
CA GLY A 102 -15.95 5.20 34.77
C GLY A 102 -15.84 5.52 33.27
N GLU A 103 -16.49 6.61 32.85
CA GLU A 103 -16.33 7.28 31.56
C GLU A 103 -14.85 7.59 31.30
N ASN A 104 -14.06 7.89 32.34
CA ASN A 104 -12.67 8.32 32.20
C ASN A 104 -11.72 7.24 31.66
N GLU A 105 -11.92 5.97 32.01
CA GLU A 105 -10.98 4.92 31.63
C GLU A 105 -11.22 4.45 30.19
N VAL A 106 -12.47 4.12 29.85
CA VAL A 106 -12.87 3.77 28.47
C VAL A 106 -12.54 4.89 27.49
N GLU A 107 -12.79 6.15 27.85
CA GLU A 107 -12.46 7.28 26.98
C GLU A 107 -10.94 7.42 26.79
N THR A 108 -10.15 7.17 27.83
CA THR A 108 -8.68 7.16 27.74
C THR A 108 -8.20 6.07 26.78
N HIS A 109 -8.81 4.89 26.84
CA HIS A 109 -8.49 3.76 25.99
C HIS A 109 -8.84 4.03 24.52
N LEU A 110 -10.02 4.59 24.26
CA LEU A 110 -10.42 5.04 22.91
C LEU A 110 -9.45 6.11 22.38
N LYS A 111 -9.00 7.05 23.22
CA LYS A 111 -7.98 8.05 22.84
C LYS A 111 -6.66 7.40 22.45
N GLN A 112 -6.22 6.37 23.18
CA GLN A 112 -4.99 5.64 22.85
C GLN A 112 -5.11 4.89 21.52
N ILE A 113 -6.20 4.16 21.29
CA ILE A 113 -6.44 3.46 20.02
C ILE A 113 -6.47 4.45 18.85
N ARG A 114 -7.18 5.56 19.00
CA ARG A 114 -7.24 6.63 17.98
C ARG A 114 -5.87 7.26 17.71
N SER A 115 -5.07 7.45 18.75
CA SER A 115 -3.68 7.93 18.62
C SER A 115 -2.82 6.93 17.85
N ALA A 116 -2.88 5.64 18.19
CA ALA A 116 -2.17 4.58 17.48
C ALA A 116 -2.57 4.53 16.00
N LYS A 117 -3.87 4.58 15.70
CA LYS A 117 -4.39 4.64 14.32
C LYS A 117 -3.82 5.82 13.54
N LYS A 118 -3.75 7.01 14.17
CA LYS A 118 -3.19 8.20 13.54
C LYS A 118 -1.70 8.04 13.23
N GLN A 119 -0.94 7.45 14.15
CA GLN A 119 0.48 7.18 13.95
C GLN A 119 0.71 6.17 12.83
N VAL A 120 0.01 5.03 12.85
CA VAL A 120 0.06 4.01 11.79
C VAL A 120 -0.30 4.62 10.43
N LYS A 121 -1.35 5.45 10.36
CA LYS A 121 -1.72 6.17 9.13
C LYS A 121 -0.59 7.07 8.62
N SER A 122 0.10 7.78 9.52
CA SER A 122 1.23 8.64 9.13
C SER A 122 2.40 7.83 8.57
N VAL A 123 2.66 6.64 9.13
CA VAL A 123 3.70 5.73 8.62
C VAL A 123 3.33 5.22 7.24
N ILE A 124 2.08 4.74 7.07
CA ILE A 124 1.56 4.29 5.77
C ILE A 124 1.75 5.39 4.72
N GLN A 125 1.31 6.61 4.98
CA GLN A 125 1.43 7.72 4.03
C GLN A 125 2.88 8.00 3.65
N THR A 126 3.82 7.84 4.58
CA THR A 126 5.25 8.02 4.30
C THR A 126 5.76 6.92 3.37
N ILE A 127 5.38 5.66 3.62
CA ILE A 127 5.76 4.53 2.78
C ILE A 127 5.11 4.64 1.39
N GLU A 128 3.83 4.99 1.31
CA GLU A 128 3.12 5.21 0.03
C GLU A 128 3.82 6.26 -0.83
N ASN A 129 4.29 7.37 -0.23
CA ASN A 129 5.05 8.38 -0.96
C ASN A 129 6.41 7.85 -1.46
N GLN A 130 7.09 7.00 -0.69
CA GLN A 130 8.32 6.34 -1.12
C GLN A 130 8.05 5.38 -2.28
N LEU A 131 7.00 4.54 -2.16
CA LEU A 131 6.59 3.63 -3.22
C LEU A 131 6.17 4.37 -4.49
N GLU A 132 5.51 5.53 -4.39
CA GLU A 132 5.18 6.34 -5.56
C GLU A 132 6.43 6.93 -6.23
N SER A 133 7.46 7.28 -5.45
CA SER A 133 8.76 7.67 -6.00
C SER A 133 9.43 6.53 -6.75
N GLU A 134 9.45 5.33 -6.18
CA GLU A 134 9.97 4.12 -6.84
C GLU A 134 9.18 3.79 -8.11
N ARG A 135 7.85 3.88 -8.02
CA ARG A 135 6.94 3.68 -9.15
C ARG A 135 7.27 4.61 -10.30
N SER A 136 7.43 5.91 -10.01
CA SER A 136 7.74 6.92 -11.01
C SER A 136 9.09 6.63 -11.69
N ALA A 137 10.12 6.33 -10.89
CA ALA A 137 11.45 5.99 -11.40
C ALA A 137 11.43 4.76 -12.33
N TRP A 138 10.76 3.68 -11.92
CA TRP A 138 10.65 2.47 -12.73
C TRP A 138 9.74 2.67 -13.95
N THR A 139 8.67 3.44 -13.83
CA THR A 139 7.80 3.76 -14.97
C THR A 139 8.59 4.50 -16.05
N THR A 140 9.42 5.47 -15.69
CA THR A 140 10.30 6.16 -16.65
C THR A 140 11.26 5.19 -17.36
N LYS A 141 11.87 4.25 -16.63
CA LYS A 141 12.75 3.24 -17.24
C LYS A 141 12.01 2.34 -18.22
N VAL A 142 10.85 1.81 -17.80
CA VAL A 142 10.01 0.94 -18.63
C VAL A 142 9.53 1.69 -19.88
N GLU A 143 9.08 2.94 -19.75
CA GLU A 143 8.65 3.76 -20.88
C GLU A 143 9.79 4.06 -21.86
N ALA A 144 11.00 4.34 -21.37
CA ALA A 144 12.17 4.54 -22.22
C ALA A 144 12.54 3.28 -23.01
N ALA A 145 12.52 2.12 -22.36
CA ALA A 145 12.73 0.83 -23.01
C ALA A 145 11.62 0.49 -24.01
N GLU A 146 10.37 0.81 -23.70
CA GLU A 146 9.25 0.67 -24.64
C GLU A 146 9.41 1.57 -25.87
N GLU A 147 9.86 2.81 -25.70
CA GLU A 147 10.13 3.73 -26.81
C GLU A 147 11.23 3.15 -27.71
N LEU A 148 12.33 2.70 -27.13
CA LEU A 148 13.40 2.02 -27.87
C LEU A 148 12.86 0.79 -28.61
N GLN A 149 12.10 -0.08 -27.94
CA GLN A 149 11.50 -1.24 -28.60
C GLN A 149 10.60 -0.86 -29.78
N LYS A 150 9.77 0.18 -29.64
CA LYS A 150 8.89 0.65 -30.72
C LYS A 150 9.71 1.10 -31.93
N ILE A 151 10.85 1.74 -31.70
CA ILE A 151 11.76 2.20 -32.76
C ILE A 151 12.42 1.04 -33.46
N LEU A 152 12.87 0.04 -32.71
CA LEU A 152 13.46 -1.19 -33.23
C LEU A 152 12.41 -2.13 -33.86
N GLY A 153 11.20 -1.65 -34.15
CA GLY A 153 10.14 -2.44 -34.79
C GLY A 153 9.50 -3.52 -33.89
N GLY A 154 9.68 -3.44 -32.57
CA GLY A 154 9.03 -4.33 -31.59
C GLY A 154 9.47 -5.79 -31.70
N GLN A 155 10.68 -6.06 -32.18
CA GLN A 155 11.09 -7.41 -32.58
C GLN A 155 11.33 -8.37 -31.40
N ASN A 156 11.67 -7.86 -30.22
CA ASN A 156 11.92 -8.72 -29.06
C ASN A 156 10.64 -8.94 -28.26
N ALA A 157 9.87 -9.96 -28.66
CA ALA A 157 8.59 -10.31 -28.05
C ALA A 157 8.72 -10.70 -26.57
N ASP A 158 9.83 -11.30 -26.15
CA ASP A 158 10.07 -11.68 -24.76
C ASP A 158 10.28 -10.45 -23.89
N PHE A 159 11.06 -9.48 -24.37
CA PHE A 159 11.23 -8.21 -23.67
C PHE A 159 9.94 -7.39 -23.66
N SER A 160 9.15 -7.39 -24.75
CA SER A 160 7.83 -6.74 -24.74
C SER A 160 6.88 -7.33 -23.69
N ARG A 161 6.92 -8.66 -23.46
CA ARG A 161 6.14 -9.27 -22.37
C ARG A 161 6.65 -8.81 -21.00
N THR A 162 7.97 -8.70 -20.84
CA THR A 162 8.60 -8.19 -19.62
C THR A 162 8.15 -6.77 -19.31
N LEU A 163 8.22 -5.86 -20.29
CA LEU A 163 7.77 -4.46 -20.15
C LEU A 163 6.30 -4.37 -19.75
N ASN A 164 5.43 -5.13 -20.43
CA ASN A 164 4.00 -5.19 -20.09
C ASN A 164 3.75 -5.73 -18.68
N HIS A 165 4.51 -6.74 -18.27
CA HIS A 165 4.42 -7.31 -16.92
C HIS A 165 4.79 -6.24 -15.89
N MET A 166 5.96 -5.60 -16.02
CA MET A 166 6.40 -4.54 -15.11
C MET A 166 5.40 -3.38 -15.07
N HIS A 167 4.87 -2.97 -16.23
CA HIS A 167 3.85 -1.94 -16.29
C HIS A 167 2.58 -2.33 -15.51
N SER A 168 2.12 -3.58 -15.61
CA SER A 168 0.97 -4.08 -14.83
C SER A 168 1.26 -4.02 -13.33
N LEU A 169 2.43 -4.52 -12.90
CA LEU A 169 2.82 -4.49 -11.49
C LEU A 169 2.83 -3.06 -10.94
N LEU A 170 3.48 -2.13 -11.65
CA LEU A 170 3.62 -0.73 -11.24
C LEU A 170 2.29 0.02 -11.20
N THR A 171 1.36 -0.29 -12.10
CA THR A 171 0.12 0.51 -12.25
C THR A 171 -1.09 -0.08 -11.56
N ARG A 172 -1.15 -1.40 -11.40
CA ARG A 172 -2.33 -2.11 -10.89
C ARG A 172 -2.10 -2.76 -9.53
N GLU A 173 -0.92 -3.31 -9.29
CA GLU A 173 -0.70 -4.23 -8.18
C GLU A 173 0.10 -3.59 -7.03
N LEU A 174 0.99 -2.64 -7.34
CA LEU A 174 1.86 -1.99 -6.36
C LEU A 174 1.11 -1.44 -5.15
N MET A 175 -0.06 -0.84 -5.37
CA MET A 175 -0.88 -0.22 -4.31
C MET A 175 -2.11 -1.07 -3.93
N ASP A 176 -2.24 -2.29 -4.45
CA ASP A 176 -3.39 -3.16 -4.15
C ASP A 176 -3.11 -4.04 -2.93
N THR A 177 -3.57 -3.59 -1.76
CA THR A 177 -3.41 -4.32 -0.49
C THR A 177 -4.37 -5.50 -0.32
N SER A 178 -5.26 -5.76 -1.30
CA SER A 178 -6.15 -6.94 -1.26
C SER A 178 -5.40 -8.26 -1.54
N GLY A 179 -4.27 -8.17 -2.24
CA GLY A 179 -3.34 -9.27 -2.48
C GLY A 179 -2.37 -9.52 -1.32
N SER A 180 -1.43 -10.43 -1.53
CA SER A 180 -0.33 -10.64 -0.58
C SER A 180 0.94 -9.94 -1.07
N ALA A 181 1.63 -9.26 -0.14
CA ALA A 181 2.88 -8.58 -0.48
C ALA A 181 3.96 -9.55 -1.01
N SER A 182 4.01 -10.77 -0.48
CA SER A 182 4.92 -11.82 -0.95
C SER A 182 4.68 -12.19 -2.41
N ASN A 183 3.42 -12.18 -2.88
CA ASN A 183 3.13 -12.41 -4.29
C ASN A 183 3.64 -11.25 -5.14
N PHE A 184 3.34 -10.00 -4.75
CA PHE A 184 3.88 -8.83 -5.47
C PHE A 184 5.40 -8.87 -5.55
N VAL A 185 6.08 -9.13 -4.42
CA VAL A 185 7.55 -9.24 -4.37
C VAL A 185 8.06 -10.31 -5.32
N SER A 186 7.45 -11.50 -5.31
CA SER A 186 7.87 -12.60 -6.18
C SER A 186 7.68 -12.28 -7.68
N GLU A 187 6.53 -11.69 -8.04
CA GLU A 187 6.27 -11.27 -9.42
C GLU A 187 7.21 -10.14 -9.86
N TRP A 188 7.50 -9.19 -8.97
CA TRP A 188 8.45 -8.12 -9.22
C TRP A 188 9.90 -8.63 -9.38
N GLU A 189 10.34 -9.56 -8.55
CA GLU A 189 11.64 -10.23 -8.68
C GLU A 189 11.76 -10.99 -10.00
N ASN A 190 10.69 -11.68 -10.43
CA ASN A 190 10.66 -12.35 -11.73
C ASN A 190 10.76 -11.33 -12.88
N ALA A 191 9.96 -10.27 -12.82
CA ALA A 191 9.93 -9.24 -13.86
C ALA A 191 11.26 -8.48 -13.96
N THR A 192 11.89 -8.17 -12.83
CA THR A 192 13.23 -7.55 -12.79
C THR A 192 14.31 -8.53 -13.25
N SER A 193 14.23 -9.82 -12.91
CA SER A 193 15.14 -10.84 -13.45
C SER A 193 15.00 -11.01 -14.96
N ASP A 194 13.80 -10.91 -15.51
CA ASP A 194 13.57 -10.94 -16.96
C ASP A 194 14.08 -9.66 -17.62
N TRP A 195 13.87 -8.50 -16.99
CA TRP A 195 14.42 -7.21 -17.43
C TRP A 195 15.95 -7.25 -17.56
N GLU A 196 16.65 -7.84 -16.59
CA GLU A 196 18.11 -8.01 -16.61
C GLU A 196 18.63 -8.93 -17.72
N LYS A 197 17.79 -9.77 -18.35
CA LYS A 197 18.20 -10.57 -19.51
C LYS A 197 18.31 -9.73 -20.79
N HIS A 198 17.81 -8.49 -20.76
CA HIS A 198 17.67 -7.62 -21.91
C HIS A 198 18.43 -6.29 -21.76
N GLN A 199 19.60 -6.29 -21.10
CA GLN A 199 20.37 -5.08 -20.76
C GLN A 199 20.53 -4.09 -21.91
N SER A 200 20.89 -4.56 -23.11
CA SER A 200 21.05 -3.69 -24.28
C SER A 200 19.76 -3.00 -24.76
N LEU A 201 18.59 -3.42 -24.30
CA LEU A 201 17.30 -2.86 -24.67
C LEU A 201 16.69 -2.00 -23.57
N GLN A 202 17.36 -1.87 -22.42
CA GLN A 202 16.83 -1.13 -21.26
C GLN A 202 16.86 0.38 -21.45
N SER A 203 17.81 0.89 -22.24
CA SER A 203 17.92 2.30 -22.58
C SER A 203 18.64 2.49 -23.92
N PHE A 204 18.55 3.71 -24.47
CA PHE A 204 19.34 4.08 -25.64
C PHE A 204 20.83 4.01 -25.38
N ASP A 205 21.27 4.35 -24.16
CA ASP A 205 22.70 4.38 -23.80
C ASP A 205 23.24 2.94 -23.75
N ASP A 206 22.49 2.00 -23.15
CA ASP A 206 22.86 0.58 -23.14
C ASP A 206 22.88 -0.03 -24.55
N PHE A 207 21.94 0.39 -25.40
CA PHE A 207 21.88 -0.02 -26.80
C PHE A 207 23.07 0.53 -27.60
N GLN A 208 23.37 1.82 -27.41
CA GLN A 208 24.49 2.51 -28.03
C GLN A 208 25.81 1.83 -27.68
N GLU A 209 26.06 1.60 -26.39
CA GLU A 209 27.28 0.94 -25.90
C GLU A 209 27.39 -0.48 -26.45
N LYS A 210 26.27 -1.23 -26.50
CA LYS A 210 26.27 -2.61 -27.00
C LYS A 210 26.70 -2.72 -28.46
N HIS A 211 26.31 -1.75 -29.28
CA HIS A 211 26.50 -1.76 -30.74
C HIS A 211 27.61 -0.80 -31.23
N ASP A 212 28.32 -0.13 -30.30
CA ASP A 212 29.38 0.85 -30.61
C ASP A 212 28.89 1.94 -31.57
N LEU A 213 27.69 2.48 -31.28
CA LEU A 213 27.05 3.50 -32.10
C LEU A 213 27.52 4.90 -31.68
N SER A 214 27.67 5.78 -32.66
CA SER A 214 27.96 7.19 -32.40
C SER A 214 26.75 7.91 -31.77
N ASP A 215 27.02 8.99 -31.04
CA ASP A 215 25.98 9.88 -30.49
C ASP A 215 25.06 10.40 -31.60
N ASP A 216 25.66 10.75 -32.75
CA ASP A 216 24.96 11.22 -33.95
C ASP A 216 23.98 10.15 -34.47
N THR A 217 24.37 8.87 -34.51
CA THR A 217 23.47 7.77 -34.89
C THR A 217 22.28 7.64 -33.95
N ILE A 218 22.49 7.76 -32.64
CA ILE A 218 21.40 7.69 -31.66
C ILE A 218 20.46 8.89 -31.77
N GLU A 219 20.99 10.09 -32.02
CA GLU A 219 20.18 11.29 -32.24
C GLU A 219 19.33 11.16 -33.52
N ASP A 220 19.92 10.65 -34.61
CA ASP A 220 19.22 10.37 -35.86
C ASP A 220 18.10 9.33 -35.65
N VAL A 221 18.36 8.25 -34.91
CA VAL A 221 17.37 7.22 -34.55
C VAL A 221 16.21 7.80 -33.72
N LYS A 222 16.51 8.62 -32.71
CA LYS A 222 15.50 9.31 -31.90
C LYS A 222 14.67 10.27 -32.75
N THR A 223 15.29 10.94 -33.72
CA THR A 223 14.61 11.85 -34.64
C THR A 223 13.74 11.08 -35.64
N LEU A 224 14.22 9.96 -36.17
CA LEU A 224 13.47 9.06 -37.05
C LEU A 224 12.17 8.59 -36.38
N SER A 225 12.25 8.18 -35.12
CA SER A 225 11.09 7.78 -34.29
C SER A 225 10.02 8.86 -34.21
N LYS A 226 10.43 10.12 -33.94
CA LYS A 226 9.52 11.22 -33.66
C LYS A 226 8.94 11.85 -34.92
N SER A 227 9.65 11.78 -36.04
CA SER A 227 9.36 12.59 -37.22
C SER A 227 8.49 11.87 -38.25
N GLN A 228 8.36 10.54 -38.20
CA GLN A 228 7.71 9.68 -39.22
C GLN A 228 8.19 9.87 -40.68
N LYS A 229 9.02 10.87 -40.97
CA LYS A 229 9.59 11.25 -42.27
C LYS A 229 10.88 12.02 -42.06
N LEU A 230 12.01 11.33 -42.01
CA LEU A 230 13.28 11.91 -42.44
C LEU A 230 13.58 11.36 -43.82
N THR A 231 14.20 12.18 -44.66
CA THR A 231 14.73 11.73 -45.94
C THR A 231 16.17 11.25 -45.73
N LEU A 232 16.67 10.39 -46.62
CA LEU A 232 18.10 9.99 -46.65
C LEU A 232 19.06 11.19 -46.70
N ALA A 233 18.58 12.38 -47.07
CA ALA A 233 19.37 13.61 -47.07
C ALA A 233 19.61 14.19 -45.68
N ASP A 234 18.82 13.76 -44.69
CA ASP A 234 18.89 14.25 -43.31
C ASP A 234 19.75 13.35 -42.41
N VAL A 235 20.24 12.21 -42.91
CA VAL A 235 21.02 11.22 -42.18
C VAL A 235 22.40 11.08 -42.84
N SER A 236 23.46 11.05 -42.04
CA SER A 236 24.82 10.91 -42.56
C SER A 236 25.06 9.50 -43.14
N MET A 237 25.97 9.36 -44.11
CA MET A 237 26.35 8.04 -44.63
C MET A 237 26.98 7.15 -43.55
N GLU A 238 27.73 7.75 -42.62
CA GLU A 238 28.34 7.05 -41.49
C GLU A 238 27.25 6.49 -40.55
N THR A 239 26.22 7.28 -40.24
CA THR A 239 25.04 6.83 -39.49
C THR A 239 24.35 5.67 -40.20
N LEU A 240 24.12 5.76 -41.51
CA LEU A 240 23.47 4.68 -42.27
C LEU A 240 24.29 3.39 -42.26
N GLU A 241 25.62 3.50 -42.33
CA GLU A 241 26.51 2.34 -42.22
C GLU A 241 26.48 1.73 -40.83
N GLU A 242 26.42 2.53 -39.77
CA GLU A 242 26.26 2.04 -38.39
C GLU A 242 24.92 1.33 -38.20
N MET A 243 23.81 1.96 -38.61
CA MET A 243 22.46 1.38 -38.51
C MET A 243 22.35 0.07 -39.28
N LYS A 244 22.97 -0.04 -40.46
CA LYS A 244 22.97 -1.27 -41.25
C LYS A 244 23.77 -2.42 -40.61
N ARG A 245 24.72 -2.13 -39.71
CA ARG A 245 25.49 -3.17 -38.99
C ARG A 245 24.69 -3.79 -37.84
N VAL A 246 23.53 -3.22 -37.51
CA VAL A 246 22.69 -3.64 -36.38
C VAL A 246 21.43 -4.28 -36.93
N ASP A 247 21.28 -5.58 -36.71
CA ASP A 247 20.16 -6.39 -37.22
C ASP A 247 18.78 -5.80 -36.81
N GLU A 248 18.70 -5.24 -35.61
CA GLU A 248 17.51 -4.61 -35.06
C GLU A 248 17.10 -3.34 -35.84
N PHE A 249 18.06 -2.60 -36.40
CA PHE A 249 17.79 -1.41 -37.23
C PHE A 249 17.55 -1.75 -38.69
N GLU A 250 18.23 -2.76 -39.23
CA GLU A 250 18.01 -3.21 -40.62
C GLU A 250 16.54 -3.56 -40.87
N SER A 251 15.89 -4.13 -39.86
CA SER A 251 14.48 -4.48 -39.95
C SER A 251 13.51 -3.33 -39.66
N ALA A 252 13.95 -2.31 -38.93
CA ALA A 252 13.13 -1.17 -38.54
C ALA A 252 13.15 -0.04 -39.58
N VAL A 253 14.22 0.06 -40.36
CA VAL A 253 14.40 1.09 -41.39
C VAL A 253 14.27 0.45 -42.77
N GLU A 254 13.12 0.65 -43.41
CA GLU A 254 12.98 0.39 -44.85
C GLU A 254 13.83 1.40 -45.64
N LEU A 255 15.11 1.10 -45.84
CA LEU A 255 15.99 1.83 -46.74
C LEU A 255 15.63 1.47 -48.18
N SER A 256 14.65 2.17 -48.76
CA SER A 256 14.43 2.11 -50.21
C SER A 256 15.49 2.95 -50.93
N LEU A 257 16.37 2.29 -51.68
CA LEU A 257 17.31 2.91 -52.62
C LEU A 257 16.59 3.56 -53.82
#